data_AF-A0A1M3TYE9-F1
#
_entry.id   AF-A0A1M3TYE9-F1
#
_cell.length_a   1.000
_cell.length_b   1.000
_cell.length_c   1.000
_cell.angle_alpha   90.00
_cell.angle_beta   90.00
_cell.angle_gamma   90.00
#
_symmetry.space_group_name_H-M   'P 1'
#
loop_
_entity.id
_entity.type
_entity.pdbx_description
1 polymer ?
#
loop_
_entity_poly.entity_id
_entity_poly.type
_entity_poly.pdbx_seq_one_letter_code
_entity_poly.pdbx_strand_id
1 'polypeptide(L)'
;MALIPTFGTGLFIGAGQALAAGGPASLLGSYVLVFLLSYCLTTAIAEIAAHRPALNGTMVAHSYEYGSNHLGFSLGYLRWYSLAMMVPFEITTAMVNLSLWTPEPSMAIRIAMVAVLILLFNMLPQRAFQRTETVFTGLKIITTAGLTICSLFLAIRGIPGTPIRGFRYWHEPGPMNEYLIPGGGGRFLGFLQCFLYSVISFTLTPEITVQRAERSNTEGGPSILSMARTDSGYLFALYILSAFMMTFVSPFDEPQLTNYGTGAGSSPFVVGFVRAGIPALRILVTVLIFLSSVASGRSFLYISSRTLYTLAESGHAPAMLTRCNRYQVPYVAILTSALFSLFAFLSLAESSSALFNSLMYFITTSGSISWLCSSIIYLRFRRKTEEQGFIRVHQSRIQPYGVYAGILGCTLLPIANALVLAFPPPSSEELPVQSWSQLRMRNAIPVYLGILSFLSLYFGHQVRTAILQRKLKLEDGTTSRRSWWRMFGLERDGPSTSAPVSSPPGP
;
A
#
# COMPACT_ATOMS: atom_id res chain seq x y z
N MET A 1 7.53 -21.40 -4.32
CA MET A 1 7.98 -20.09 -3.79
C MET A 1 7.49 -19.03 -4.76
N ALA A 2 6.44 -18.29 -4.43
CA ALA A 2 6.09 -17.11 -5.22
C ALA A 2 6.33 -15.88 -4.33
N LEU A 3 7.12 -14.93 -4.80
CA LEU A 3 7.36 -13.71 -4.05
C LEU A 3 6.13 -12.82 -4.15
N ILE A 4 5.95 -11.99 -3.13
CA ILE A 4 4.77 -11.12 -2.98
C ILE A 4 4.78 -10.08 -4.11
N PRO A 5 3.60 -9.73 -4.66
CA PRO A 5 3.50 -8.70 -5.69
C PRO A 5 4.19 -7.37 -5.36
N THR A 6 4.36 -7.07 -4.06
CA THR A 6 4.99 -5.86 -3.52
C THR A 6 6.49 -5.79 -3.72
N PHE A 7 7.16 -6.86 -4.18
CA PHE A 7 8.56 -6.77 -4.57
C PHE A 7 8.67 -5.99 -5.89
N GLY A 8 9.26 -4.79 -5.87
CA GLY A 8 9.33 -3.96 -7.08
C GLY A 8 9.78 -2.52 -6.88
N THR A 9 9.18 -1.64 -7.64
CA THR A 9 9.58 -0.26 -7.96
C THR A 9 9.89 0.68 -6.81
N GLY A 10 9.24 0.53 -5.65
CA GLY A 10 9.63 1.24 -4.42
C GLY A 10 11.10 1.00 -4.05
N LEU A 11 11.60 -0.22 -4.31
CA LEU A 11 13.01 -0.55 -4.19
C LEU A 11 13.86 0.17 -5.22
N PHE A 12 13.46 0.16 -6.49
CA PHE A 12 14.35 0.63 -7.56
C PHE A 12 14.41 2.15 -7.67
N ILE A 13 13.27 2.84 -7.67
CA ILE A 13 13.20 4.30 -7.81
C ILE A 13 13.24 4.97 -6.44
N GLY A 14 12.42 4.50 -5.49
CA GLY A 14 12.35 5.07 -4.14
C GLY A 14 13.68 4.99 -3.38
N ALA A 15 14.45 3.90 -3.55
CA ALA A 15 15.77 3.80 -2.94
C ALA A 15 16.79 4.81 -3.50
N GLY A 16 16.58 5.36 -4.71
CA GLY A 16 17.43 6.42 -5.24
C GLY A 16 17.33 7.69 -4.42
N GLN A 17 16.09 8.13 -4.13
CA GLN A 17 15.85 9.27 -3.24
C GLN A 17 16.27 8.98 -1.80
N ALA A 18 16.04 7.76 -1.31
CA ALA A 18 16.48 7.34 0.01
C ALA A 18 18.01 7.38 0.13
N LEU A 19 18.74 6.86 -0.86
CA LEU A 19 20.20 6.90 -0.91
C LEU A 19 20.69 8.34 -0.95
N ALA A 20 20.12 9.18 -1.82
CA ALA A 20 20.51 10.58 -1.94
C ALA A 20 20.26 11.39 -0.65
N ALA A 21 19.17 11.10 0.06
CA ALA A 21 18.83 11.82 1.29
C ALA A 21 19.72 11.44 2.48
N GLY A 22 20.05 10.15 2.65
CA GLY A 22 20.68 9.66 3.88
C GLY A 22 22.08 9.08 3.73
N GLY A 23 22.50 8.72 2.52
CA GLY A 23 23.75 7.98 2.27
C GLY A 23 23.66 6.46 2.52
N PRO A 24 24.73 5.71 2.21
CA PRO A 24 24.82 4.25 2.26
C PRO A 24 24.39 3.60 3.58
N ALA A 25 24.94 4.06 4.70
CA ALA A 25 24.68 3.50 6.02
C ALA A 25 23.24 3.76 6.45
N SER A 26 22.73 4.96 6.17
CA SER A 26 21.34 5.31 6.43
C SER A 26 20.37 4.48 5.61
N LEU A 27 20.69 4.20 4.34
CA LEU A 27 19.88 3.35 3.47
C LEU A 27 19.75 1.95 4.05
N LEU A 28 20.87 1.31 4.40
CA LEU A 28 20.84 -0.01 5.01
C LEU A 28 20.07 -0.01 6.33
N GLY A 29 20.40 0.92 7.23
CA GLY A 29 19.75 1.02 8.53
C GLY A 29 18.23 1.23 8.41
N SER A 30 17.81 2.04 7.44
CA SER A 30 16.40 2.29 7.14
C SER A 30 15.67 1.03 6.69
N TYR A 31 16.22 0.28 5.72
CA TYR A 31 15.61 -0.97 5.26
C TYR A 31 15.55 -2.03 6.37
N VAL A 32 16.58 -2.13 7.22
CA VAL A 32 16.57 -2.99 8.43
C VAL A 32 15.43 -2.59 9.36
N LEU A 33 15.31 -1.30 9.70
CA LEU A 33 14.33 -0.81 10.66
C LEU A 33 12.89 -0.97 10.15
N VAL A 34 12.64 -0.61 8.89
CA VAL A 34 11.32 -0.80 8.26
C VAL A 34 10.95 -2.28 8.23
N PHE A 35 11.90 -3.18 7.95
CA PHE A 35 11.63 -4.60 8.02
C PHE A 35 11.26 -5.06 9.42
N LEU A 36 12.00 -4.66 10.46
CA LEU A 36 11.68 -5.06 11.83
C LEU A 36 10.26 -4.65 12.22
N LEU A 37 9.85 -3.43 11.86
CA LEU A 37 8.48 -2.95 12.03
C LEU A 37 7.47 -3.79 11.23
N SER A 38 7.73 -4.01 9.95
CA SER A 38 6.89 -4.80 9.05
C SER A 38 6.76 -6.27 9.52
N TYR A 39 7.82 -6.85 10.06
CA TYR A 39 7.85 -8.22 10.58
C TYR A 39 7.05 -8.35 11.88
N CYS A 40 7.14 -7.36 12.77
CA CYS A 40 6.29 -7.28 13.96
C CYS A 40 4.81 -7.27 13.58
N LEU A 41 4.42 -6.47 12.59
CA LEU A 41 3.05 -6.41 12.08
C LEU A 41 2.63 -7.72 11.40
N THR A 42 3.51 -8.29 10.56
CA THR A 42 3.20 -9.53 9.83
C THR A 42 2.95 -10.68 10.79
N THR A 43 3.77 -10.84 11.83
CA THR A 43 3.55 -11.89 12.83
C THR A 43 2.27 -11.69 13.63
N ALA A 44 1.91 -10.44 13.96
CA ALA A 44 0.64 -10.14 14.64
C ALA A 44 -0.57 -10.54 13.79
N ILE A 45 -0.59 -10.11 12.52
CA ILE A 45 -1.69 -10.43 11.59
C ILE A 45 -1.75 -11.94 11.34
N ALA A 46 -0.59 -12.59 11.21
CA ALA A 46 -0.52 -14.03 10.95
C ALA A 46 -1.00 -14.89 12.13
N GLU A 47 -0.84 -14.42 13.39
CA GLU A 47 -1.42 -15.10 14.55
C GLU A 47 -2.96 -15.08 14.52
N ILE A 48 -3.56 -13.96 14.11
CA ILE A 48 -5.02 -13.85 13.94
C ILE A 48 -5.47 -14.83 12.84
N ALA A 49 -4.82 -14.79 11.68
CA ALA A 49 -5.13 -15.64 10.54
C ALA A 49 -4.93 -17.14 10.85
N ALA A 50 -3.92 -17.49 11.65
CA ALA A 50 -3.68 -18.87 12.07
C ALA A 50 -4.73 -19.37 13.06
N HIS A 51 -5.41 -18.48 13.80
CA HIS A 51 -6.52 -18.84 14.67
C HIS A 51 -7.81 -19.05 13.88
N ARG A 52 -8.14 -18.12 12.98
CA ARG A 52 -9.28 -18.23 12.07
C ARG A 52 -8.92 -17.70 10.69
N PRO A 53 -8.63 -18.57 9.70
CA PRO A 53 -8.31 -18.12 8.35
C PRO A 53 -9.51 -17.44 7.69
N ALA A 54 -9.28 -16.29 7.05
CA ALA A 54 -10.30 -15.60 6.26
C ALA A 54 -9.88 -15.52 4.78
N LEU A 55 -10.54 -16.30 3.91
CA LEU A 55 -10.21 -16.38 2.47
C LEU A 55 -10.19 -15.02 1.75
N ASN A 56 -10.99 -14.07 2.24
CA ASN A 56 -11.18 -12.74 1.67
C ASN A 56 -10.30 -11.65 2.32
N GLY A 57 -9.39 -12.04 3.22
CA GLY A 57 -8.40 -11.20 3.86
C GLY A 57 -8.64 -11.01 5.36
N THR A 58 -7.73 -11.54 6.17
CA THR A 58 -7.70 -11.47 7.65
C THR A 58 -8.17 -10.11 8.17
N MET A 59 -7.54 -9.03 7.70
CA MET A 59 -7.72 -7.75 8.37
C MET A 59 -9.12 -7.15 8.19
N VAL A 60 -9.72 -7.32 7.02
CA VAL A 60 -11.09 -6.83 6.80
C VAL A 60 -12.07 -7.70 7.57
N ALA A 61 -11.97 -9.04 7.49
CA ALA A 61 -12.91 -9.93 8.18
C ALA A 61 -12.86 -9.76 9.71
N HIS A 62 -11.66 -9.80 10.31
CA HIS A 62 -11.51 -9.76 11.76
C HIS A 62 -11.65 -8.36 12.36
N SER A 63 -11.60 -7.30 11.54
CA SER A 63 -11.94 -5.95 12.00
C SER A 63 -13.42 -5.81 12.39
N TYR A 64 -14.32 -6.54 11.72
CA TYR A 64 -15.73 -6.62 12.12
C TYR A 64 -15.93 -7.47 13.38
N GLU A 65 -15.15 -8.55 13.55
CA GLU A 65 -15.28 -9.48 14.68
C GLU A 65 -14.67 -8.96 16.00
N TYR A 66 -13.44 -8.44 15.94
CA TYR A 66 -12.70 -7.98 17.13
C TYR A 66 -12.72 -6.45 17.29
N GLY A 67 -12.96 -5.71 16.21
CA GLY A 67 -12.98 -4.25 16.20
C GLY A 67 -14.38 -3.67 16.44
N SER A 68 -14.89 -2.98 15.43
CA SER A 68 -16.26 -2.43 15.38
C SER A 68 -16.72 -2.36 13.93
N ASN A 69 -18.03 -2.32 13.69
CA ASN A 69 -18.57 -2.22 12.34
C ASN A 69 -18.07 -0.97 11.59
N HIS A 70 -17.85 0.15 12.30
CA HIS A 70 -17.29 1.37 11.69
C HIS A 70 -15.81 1.24 11.37
N LEU A 71 -15.04 0.58 12.25
CA LEU A 71 -13.63 0.33 11.99
C LEU A 71 -13.47 -0.61 10.79
N GLY A 72 -14.26 -1.69 10.72
CA GLY A 72 -14.16 -2.64 9.63
C GLY A 72 -14.60 -2.08 8.28
N PHE A 73 -15.66 -1.27 8.26
CA PHE A 73 -16.04 -0.54 7.05
C PHE A 73 -14.90 0.37 6.58
N SER A 74 -14.37 1.19 7.48
CA SER A 74 -13.34 2.17 7.13
C SER A 74 -12.03 1.51 6.71
N LEU A 75 -11.62 0.43 7.39
CA LEU A 75 -10.42 -0.33 7.07
C LEU A 75 -10.56 -1.05 5.72
N GLY A 76 -11.74 -1.59 5.40
CA GLY A 76 -12.04 -2.17 4.10
C GLY A 76 -11.86 -1.18 2.96
N TYR A 77 -12.45 0.01 3.09
CA TYR A 77 -12.30 1.07 2.09
C TYR A 77 -10.86 1.63 2.04
N LEU A 78 -10.21 1.83 3.20
CA LEU A 78 -8.79 2.20 3.30
C LEU A 78 -7.92 1.25 2.48
N ARG A 79 -8.09 -0.06 2.67
CA ARG A 79 -7.37 -1.08 1.91
C ARG A 79 -7.67 -0.97 0.42
N TRP A 80 -8.95 -0.85 0.04
CA TRP A 80 -9.36 -0.76 -1.35
C TRP A 80 -8.73 0.44 -2.08
N TYR A 81 -8.91 1.67 -1.57
CA TYR A 81 -8.42 2.87 -2.25
C TYR A 81 -6.91 3.00 -2.15
N SER A 82 -6.26 2.50 -1.08
CA SER A 82 -4.80 2.53 -0.98
C SER A 82 -4.16 1.64 -2.05
N LEU A 83 -4.72 0.44 -2.25
CA LEU A 83 -4.30 -0.45 -3.34
C LEU A 83 -4.66 0.12 -4.72
N ALA A 84 -5.78 0.83 -4.85
CA ALA A 84 -6.14 1.51 -6.10
C ALA A 84 -5.16 2.65 -6.43
N MET A 85 -4.74 3.43 -5.43
CA MET A 85 -3.76 4.52 -5.54
C MET A 85 -2.34 4.03 -5.80
N MET A 86 -2.01 2.79 -5.46
CA MET A 86 -0.75 2.17 -5.92
C MET A 86 -0.69 2.03 -7.45
N VAL A 87 -1.83 1.93 -8.14
CA VAL A 87 -1.84 1.82 -9.62
C VAL A 87 -1.28 3.07 -10.30
N PRO A 88 -1.80 4.29 -10.07
CA PRO A 88 -1.19 5.50 -10.63
C PRO A 88 0.24 5.73 -10.10
N PHE A 89 0.59 5.28 -8.89
CA PHE A 89 1.96 5.34 -8.39
C PHE A 89 2.93 4.51 -9.26
N GLU A 90 2.54 3.29 -9.62
CA GLU A 90 3.32 2.42 -10.50
C GLU A 90 3.39 2.96 -11.94
N ILE A 91 2.30 3.54 -12.45
CA ILE A 91 2.31 4.19 -13.77
C ILE A 91 3.26 5.39 -13.75
N THR A 92 3.21 6.23 -12.72
CA THR A 92 4.08 7.40 -12.59
C THR A 92 5.54 6.99 -12.45
N THR A 93 5.82 5.93 -11.70
CA THR A 93 7.14 5.30 -11.62
C THR A 93 7.64 4.86 -13.00
N ALA A 94 6.79 4.19 -13.78
CA ALA A 94 7.12 3.80 -15.14
C ALA A 94 7.45 5.02 -16.02
N MET A 95 6.75 6.16 -15.82
CA MET A 95 7.01 7.39 -16.56
C MET A 95 8.34 8.04 -16.17
N VAL A 96 8.68 8.11 -14.87
CA VAL A 96 10.00 8.59 -14.38
C VAL A 96 11.15 7.78 -14.99
N ASN A 97 10.92 6.49 -15.24
CA ASN A 97 11.91 5.61 -15.86
C ASN A 97 11.93 5.72 -17.40
N LEU A 98 10.78 5.99 -18.04
CA LEU A 98 10.66 6.14 -19.50
C LEU A 98 11.08 7.52 -20.02
N SER A 99 11.12 8.57 -19.19
CA SER A 99 11.70 9.87 -19.56
C SER A 99 13.21 9.79 -19.85
N LEU A 100 13.83 8.61 -19.70
CA LEU A 100 15.22 8.35 -20.06
C LEU A 100 15.40 7.87 -21.52
N TRP A 101 14.33 7.69 -22.29
CA TRP A 101 14.33 7.13 -23.65
C TRP A 101 14.04 8.19 -24.71
N THR A 102 14.78 8.19 -25.82
CA THR A 102 14.58 9.12 -26.96
C THR A 102 14.43 8.34 -28.28
N PRO A 103 13.55 8.76 -29.21
CA PRO A 103 12.59 9.89 -29.13
C PRO A 103 11.37 9.57 -28.26
N GLU A 104 10.78 10.61 -27.67
CA GLU A 104 9.69 10.47 -26.68
C GLU A 104 8.30 10.54 -27.33
N PRO A 105 7.46 9.49 -27.22
CA PRO A 105 6.02 9.62 -27.45
C PRO A 105 5.42 10.61 -26.44
N SER A 106 4.28 11.24 -26.77
CA SER A 106 3.62 12.15 -25.84
C SER A 106 3.34 11.45 -24.50
N MET A 107 3.58 12.16 -23.39
CA MET A 107 3.41 11.62 -22.03
C MET A 107 2.01 11.02 -21.83
N ALA A 108 0.98 11.65 -22.40
CA ALA A 108 -0.40 11.18 -22.36
C ALA A 108 -0.56 9.79 -23.00
N ILE A 109 0.08 9.53 -24.15
CA ILE A 109 0.02 8.23 -24.82
C ILE A 109 0.71 7.16 -23.98
N ARG A 110 1.87 7.47 -23.37
CA ARG A 110 2.60 6.53 -22.50
C ARG A 110 1.76 6.13 -21.28
N ILE A 111 1.15 7.11 -20.61
CA ILE A 111 0.26 6.87 -19.46
C ILE A 111 -0.94 6.03 -19.89
N ALA A 112 -1.62 6.41 -20.97
CA ALA A 112 -2.79 5.70 -21.48
C ALA A 112 -2.46 4.25 -21.84
N MET A 113 -1.34 4.02 -22.52
CA MET A 113 -0.87 2.69 -22.91
C MET A 113 -0.67 1.79 -21.68
N VAL A 114 0.05 2.28 -20.66
CA VAL A 114 0.32 1.50 -19.44
C VAL A 114 -0.97 1.24 -18.66
N ALA A 115 -1.83 2.24 -18.51
CA ALA A 115 -3.11 2.10 -17.81
C ALA A 115 -4.03 1.07 -18.49
N VAL A 116 -4.15 1.14 -19.83
CA VAL A 116 -4.93 0.18 -20.62
C VAL A 116 -4.34 -1.22 -20.51
N LEU A 117 -3.01 -1.37 -20.58
CA LEU A 117 -2.34 -2.66 -20.43
C LEU A 117 -2.66 -3.30 -19.06
N ILE A 118 -2.52 -2.54 -17.98
CA ILE A 118 -2.84 -2.97 -16.61
C ILE A 118 -4.31 -3.41 -16.50
N LEU A 119 -5.23 -2.66 -17.10
CA LEU A 119 -6.66 -2.96 -17.12
C LEU A 119 -6.95 -4.25 -17.91
N LEU A 120 -6.41 -4.40 -19.11
CA LEU A 120 -6.63 -5.56 -19.98
C LEU A 120 -6.16 -6.85 -19.31
N PHE A 121 -4.99 -6.85 -18.67
CA PHE A 121 -4.54 -8.00 -17.90
C PHE A 121 -5.50 -8.36 -16.76
N ASN A 122 -6.10 -7.37 -16.11
CA ASN A 122 -7.03 -7.61 -15.01
C ASN A 122 -8.39 -8.16 -15.45
N MET A 123 -8.72 -8.04 -16.74
CA MET A 123 -9.90 -8.65 -17.36
C MET A 123 -9.70 -10.13 -17.71
N LEU A 124 -8.47 -10.66 -17.62
CA LEU A 124 -8.18 -12.07 -17.86
C LEU A 124 -8.88 -12.97 -16.83
N PRO A 125 -9.31 -14.19 -17.22
CA PRO A 125 -9.77 -15.19 -16.27
C PRO A 125 -8.72 -15.47 -15.19
N GLN A 126 -9.16 -15.77 -13.96
CA GLN A 126 -8.28 -15.92 -12.79
C GLN A 126 -7.09 -16.87 -13.03
N ARG A 127 -7.32 -18.01 -13.70
CA ARG A 127 -6.25 -18.97 -14.01
C ARG A 127 -5.19 -18.39 -14.95
N ALA A 128 -5.60 -17.62 -15.95
CA ALA A 128 -4.68 -16.96 -16.88
C ALA A 128 -3.92 -15.83 -16.18
N PHE A 129 -4.62 -15.03 -15.37
CA PHE A 129 -3.98 -13.99 -14.55
C PHE A 129 -2.89 -14.57 -13.64
N GLN A 130 -3.17 -15.67 -12.94
CA GLN A 130 -2.20 -16.34 -12.06
C GLN A 130 -0.97 -16.86 -12.82
N ARG A 131 -1.16 -17.43 -14.02
CA ARG A 131 -0.04 -17.84 -14.89
C ARG A 131 0.84 -16.64 -15.26
N THR A 132 0.22 -15.53 -15.68
CA THR A 132 0.98 -14.30 -15.99
C THR A 132 1.70 -13.75 -14.76
N GLU A 133 1.07 -13.81 -13.58
CA GLU A 133 1.69 -13.43 -12.31
C GLU A 133 2.98 -14.22 -12.07
N THR A 134 2.93 -15.54 -12.20
CA THR A 134 4.10 -16.40 -11.99
C THR A 134 5.26 -16.02 -12.91
N VAL A 135 4.98 -15.72 -14.19
CA VAL A 135 6.01 -15.29 -15.15
C VAL A 135 6.62 -13.95 -14.77
N PHE A 136 5.79 -12.94 -14.47
CA PHE A 136 6.28 -11.61 -14.09
C PHE A 136 7.03 -11.63 -12.75
N THR A 137 6.58 -12.42 -11.77
CA THR A 137 7.31 -12.62 -10.51
C THR A 137 8.66 -13.29 -10.77
N GLY A 138 8.72 -14.30 -11.64
CA GLY A 138 9.98 -14.93 -12.05
C GLY A 138 10.95 -13.93 -12.68
N LEU A 139 10.45 -13.09 -13.61
CA LEU A 139 11.24 -12.04 -14.24
C LEU A 139 11.81 -11.04 -13.22
N LYS A 140 11.02 -10.61 -12.23
CA LYS A 140 11.47 -9.72 -11.15
C LYS A 140 12.61 -10.34 -10.34
N ILE A 141 12.50 -11.62 -9.99
CA ILE A 141 13.54 -12.34 -9.23
C ILE A 141 14.83 -12.40 -10.03
N ILE A 142 14.75 -12.83 -11.30
CA ILE A 142 15.91 -12.93 -12.19
C ILE A 142 16.57 -11.55 -12.38
N THR A 143 15.75 -10.51 -12.56
CA THR A 143 16.22 -9.12 -12.67
C THR A 143 17.00 -8.72 -11.43
N THR A 144 16.44 -8.86 -10.24
CA THR A 144 17.12 -8.49 -9.00
C THR A 144 18.38 -9.31 -8.77
N ALA A 145 18.32 -10.63 -8.97
CA ALA A 145 19.50 -11.49 -8.82
C ALA A 145 20.62 -11.06 -9.80
N GLY A 146 20.27 -10.80 -11.06
CA GLY A 146 21.20 -10.30 -12.08
C GLY A 146 21.80 -8.95 -11.69
N LEU A 147 20.98 -8.01 -11.24
CA LEU A 147 21.44 -6.71 -10.73
C LEU A 147 22.41 -6.87 -9.57
N THR A 148 22.07 -7.69 -8.57
CA THR A 148 22.92 -8.01 -7.43
C THR A 148 24.27 -8.61 -7.86
N ILE A 149 24.27 -9.58 -8.78
CA ILE A 149 25.50 -10.21 -9.29
C ILE A 149 26.35 -9.20 -10.04
N CYS A 150 25.75 -8.39 -10.92
CA CYS A 150 26.46 -7.34 -11.64
C CYS A 150 27.05 -6.29 -10.68
N SER A 151 26.30 -5.84 -9.68
CA SER A 151 26.78 -4.93 -8.64
C SER A 151 27.97 -5.50 -7.89
N LEU A 152 27.91 -6.78 -7.51
CA LEU A 152 29.00 -7.46 -6.82
C LEU A 152 30.25 -7.56 -7.70
N PHE A 153 30.08 -7.87 -8.99
CA PHE A 153 31.18 -7.91 -9.95
C PHE A 153 31.86 -6.53 -10.09
N LEU A 154 31.07 -5.46 -10.19
CA LEU A 154 31.58 -4.09 -10.23
C LEU A 154 32.28 -3.69 -8.92
N ALA A 155 31.78 -4.17 -7.78
CA ALA A 155 32.40 -3.91 -6.49
C ALA A 155 33.76 -4.59 -6.34
N ILE A 156 33.91 -5.85 -6.80
CA ILE A 156 35.13 -6.65 -6.59
C ILE A 156 36.17 -6.44 -7.70
N ARG A 157 35.76 -6.53 -8.97
CA ARG A 157 36.68 -6.53 -10.12
C ARG A 157 36.71 -5.22 -10.89
N GLY A 158 35.62 -4.45 -10.83
CA GLY A 158 35.41 -3.33 -11.75
C GLY A 158 35.30 -3.81 -13.21
N ILE A 159 35.41 -2.88 -14.14
CA ILE A 159 35.47 -3.14 -15.59
C ILE A 159 36.80 -2.59 -16.11
N PRO A 160 37.44 -3.19 -17.13
CA PRO A 160 38.59 -2.59 -17.79
C PRO A 160 38.39 -1.10 -18.07
N GLY A 161 39.28 -0.25 -17.54
CA GLY A 161 39.18 1.21 -17.66
C GLY A 161 38.41 1.92 -16.55
N THR A 162 37.88 1.21 -15.55
CA THR A 162 37.25 1.79 -14.35
C THR A 162 37.89 1.23 -13.07
N PRO A 163 38.13 2.06 -12.04
CA PRO A 163 38.69 1.56 -10.78
C PRO A 163 37.70 0.64 -10.06
N ILE A 164 38.24 -0.33 -9.31
CA ILE A 164 37.47 -1.19 -8.40
C ILE A 164 36.67 -0.29 -7.46
N ARG A 165 35.35 -0.55 -7.35
CA ARG A 165 34.47 0.29 -6.53
C ARG A 165 34.50 -0.09 -5.06
N GLY A 166 34.55 -1.39 -4.72
CA GLY A 166 34.57 -1.86 -3.33
C GLY A 166 33.63 -1.06 -2.42
N PHE A 167 34.12 -0.63 -1.27
CA PHE A 167 33.43 0.29 -0.34
C PHE A 167 33.69 1.77 -0.64
N ARG A 168 34.09 2.15 -1.85
CA ARG A 168 34.46 3.54 -2.19
C ARG A 168 33.39 4.53 -1.77
N TYR A 169 32.13 4.28 -2.10
CA TYR A 169 31.03 5.20 -1.77
C TYR A 169 30.69 5.27 -0.28
N TRP A 170 31.19 4.34 0.53
CA TRP A 170 31.14 4.42 1.99
C TRP A 170 32.22 5.32 2.58
N HIS A 171 33.26 5.65 1.80
CA HIS A 171 34.34 6.55 2.20
C HIS A 171 34.24 7.92 1.50
N GLU A 172 33.90 7.93 0.21
CA GLU A 172 33.80 9.10 -0.66
C GLU A 172 32.55 8.98 -1.54
N PRO A 173 31.50 9.81 -1.36
CA PRO A 173 31.42 11.00 -0.50
C PRO A 173 31.25 10.71 1.01
N GLY A 174 30.96 9.47 1.41
CA GLY A 174 30.92 9.07 2.83
C GLY A 174 29.76 8.13 3.17
N PRO A 175 29.68 7.64 4.42
CA PRO A 175 28.69 6.63 4.80
C PRO A 175 27.30 7.22 5.05
N MET A 176 27.20 8.50 5.41
CA MET A 176 25.95 9.20 5.68
C MET A 176 25.97 10.59 5.03
N ASN A 177 24.83 11.00 4.49
CA ASN A 177 24.61 12.35 4.00
C ASN A 177 23.99 13.23 5.10
N GLU A 178 24.25 14.53 5.02
CA GLU A 178 23.68 15.55 5.90
C GLU A 178 22.43 16.15 5.24
N TYR A 179 21.31 16.19 5.97
CA TYR A 179 20.03 16.67 5.46
C TYR A 179 19.53 17.85 6.29
N LEU A 180 19.14 18.95 5.63
CA LEU A 180 18.62 20.23 6.18
C LEU A 180 19.58 21.05 7.04
N ILE A 181 20.42 20.42 7.86
CA ILE A 181 21.41 21.08 8.72
C ILE A 181 22.76 20.35 8.63
N PRO A 182 23.90 21.02 8.86
CA PRO A 182 25.19 20.35 8.88
C PRO A 182 25.43 19.55 10.18
N GLY A 183 26.38 18.63 10.13
CA GLY A 183 26.87 17.87 11.29
C GLY A 183 26.00 16.70 11.72
N GLY A 184 26.15 16.25 12.98
CA GLY A 184 25.50 15.05 13.49
C GLY A 184 23.97 15.08 13.45
N GLY A 185 23.36 16.24 13.73
CA GLY A 185 21.92 16.44 13.59
C GLY A 185 21.45 16.29 12.14
N GLY A 186 22.25 16.77 11.19
CA GLY A 186 22.01 16.62 9.76
C GLY A 186 21.98 15.18 9.30
N ARG A 187 22.94 14.38 9.78
CA ARG A 187 23.01 12.94 9.49
C ARG A 187 21.82 12.18 10.06
N PHE A 188 21.35 12.57 11.25
CA PHE A 188 20.13 12.00 11.82
C PHE A 188 18.88 12.35 11.01
N LEU A 189 18.74 13.61 10.56
CA LEU A 189 17.64 14.01 9.68
C LEU A 189 17.72 13.31 8.32
N GLY A 190 18.93 13.09 7.79
CA GLY A 190 19.15 12.33 6.56
C GLY A 190 18.75 10.87 6.71
N PHE A 191 19.09 10.26 7.86
CA PHE A 191 18.59 8.93 8.23
C PHE A 191 17.07 8.90 8.33
N LEU A 192 16.44 9.88 9.01
CA LEU A 192 14.99 9.94 9.15
C LEU A 192 14.31 10.08 7.77
N GLN A 193 14.83 10.93 6.90
CA GLN A 193 14.31 11.09 5.54
C GLN A 193 14.43 9.81 4.72
N CYS A 194 15.60 9.17 4.80
CA CYS A 194 15.87 7.88 4.17
C CYS A 194 14.91 6.80 4.66
N PHE A 195 14.63 6.78 5.96
CA PHE A 195 13.67 5.89 6.59
C PHE A 195 12.26 6.08 6.03
N LEU A 196 11.78 7.33 5.94
CA LEU A 196 10.47 7.65 5.37
C LEU A 196 10.32 7.21 3.91
N TYR A 197 11.34 7.47 3.07
CA TYR A 197 11.36 7.01 1.67
C TYR A 197 11.38 5.49 1.55
N SER A 198 11.96 4.78 2.52
CA SER A 198 12.04 3.32 2.52
C SER A 198 10.71 2.64 2.90
N VAL A 199 9.80 3.34 3.59
CA VAL A 199 8.51 2.77 4.05
C VAL A 199 7.61 2.33 2.88
N ILE A 200 7.65 3.03 1.75
CA ILE A 200 6.80 2.72 0.60
C ILE A 200 7.01 1.28 0.12
N SER A 201 8.25 0.79 0.15
CA SER A 201 8.63 -0.57 -0.25
C SER A 201 7.94 -1.68 0.55
N PHE A 202 7.53 -1.39 1.79
CA PHE A 202 6.87 -2.35 2.67
C PHE A 202 5.38 -2.03 2.91
N THR A 203 4.88 -0.90 2.41
CA THR A 203 3.51 -0.47 2.66
C THR A 203 2.50 -1.52 2.18
N LEU A 204 1.56 -1.89 3.07
CA LEU A 204 0.57 -2.97 2.90
C LEU A 204 1.14 -4.39 2.72
N THR A 205 2.47 -4.58 2.68
CA THR A 205 3.11 -5.90 2.56
C THR A 205 2.68 -6.86 3.66
N PRO A 206 2.66 -6.51 4.96
CA PRO A 206 2.24 -7.44 6.03
C PRO A 206 0.90 -8.12 5.76
N GLU A 207 -0.10 -7.36 5.31
CA GLU A 207 -1.45 -7.86 5.05
C GLU A 207 -1.49 -8.76 3.80
N ILE A 208 -0.72 -8.42 2.76
CA ILE A 208 -0.65 -9.21 1.53
C ILE A 208 0.11 -10.53 1.79
N THR A 209 1.16 -10.51 2.61
CA THR A 209 1.89 -11.70 3.05
C THR A 209 0.97 -12.69 3.74
N VAL A 210 0.19 -12.23 4.69
CA VAL A 210 -0.72 -13.12 5.43
C VAL A 210 -1.85 -13.61 4.53
N GLN A 211 -2.45 -12.74 3.71
CA GLN A 211 -3.52 -13.15 2.78
C GLN A 211 -3.04 -14.23 1.80
N ARG A 212 -1.79 -14.16 1.36
CA ARG A 212 -1.17 -15.19 0.52
C ARG A 212 -1.02 -16.52 1.27
N ALA A 213 -0.55 -16.46 2.51
CA ALA A 213 -0.42 -17.64 3.36
C ALA A 213 -1.79 -18.29 3.64
N GLU A 214 -2.83 -17.49 3.90
CA GLU A 214 -4.21 -17.97 4.05
C GLU A 214 -4.71 -18.73 2.81
N ARG A 215 -4.45 -18.19 1.61
CA ARG A 215 -4.87 -18.83 0.34
C ARG A 215 -4.11 -20.11 0.02
N SER A 216 -2.91 -20.25 0.57
CA SER A 216 -2.05 -21.41 0.35
C SER A 216 -2.18 -22.44 1.48
N ASN A 217 -3.00 -22.15 2.49
CA ASN A 217 -3.22 -23.00 3.64
C ASN A 217 -3.91 -24.30 3.19
N THR A 218 -3.27 -25.44 3.48
CA THR A 218 -3.76 -26.77 3.14
C THR A 218 -3.70 -27.64 4.39
N GLU A 219 -4.65 -28.56 4.56
CA GLU A 219 -4.63 -29.51 5.67
C GLU A 219 -3.32 -30.33 5.64
N GLY A 220 -2.60 -30.37 6.77
CA GLY A 220 -1.29 -31.03 6.89
C GLY A 220 -0.08 -30.19 6.41
N GLY A 221 -0.30 -28.98 5.87
CA GLY A 221 0.76 -28.05 5.51
C GLY A 221 1.33 -27.25 6.70
N PRO A 222 2.39 -26.45 6.48
CA PRO A 222 2.88 -25.51 7.48
C PRO A 222 1.80 -24.48 7.86
N SER A 223 1.78 -24.06 9.12
CA SER A 223 0.81 -23.06 9.59
C SER A 223 0.95 -21.73 8.86
N ILE A 224 -0.14 -20.97 8.77
CA ILE A 224 -0.17 -19.62 8.18
C ILE A 224 0.91 -18.71 8.80
N LEU A 225 1.12 -18.82 10.11
CA LEU A 225 2.17 -18.09 10.82
C LEU A 225 3.57 -18.47 10.34
N SER A 226 3.85 -19.77 10.18
CA SER A 226 5.13 -20.25 9.67
C SER A 226 5.36 -19.76 8.24
N MET A 227 4.35 -19.90 7.36
CA MET A 227 4.43 -19.46 5.97
C MET A 227 4.67 -17.96 5.86
N ALA A 228 3.94 -17.15 6.63
CA ALA A 228 4.07 -15.70 6.61
C ALA A 228 5.45 -15.23 7.10
N ARG A 229 6.05 -15.91 8.10
CA ARG A 229 7.41 -15.63 8.55
C ARG A 229 8.45 -15.94 7.48
N THR A 230 8.34 -17.10 6.85
CA THR A 230 9.23 -17.52 5.78
C THR A 230 9.16 -16.57 4.59
N ASP A 231 7.95 -16.24 4.12
CA ASP A 231 7.74 -15.29 3.02
C ASP A 231 8.28 -13.88 3.36
N SER A 232 8.10 -13.42 4.60
CA SER A 232 8.68 -12.15 5.08
C SER A 232 10.20 -12.18 5.10
N GLY A 233 10.82 -13.28 5.53
CA GLY A 233 12.26 -13.45 5.57
C GLY A 233 12.90 -13.43 4.17
N TYR A 234 12.25 -14.04 3.18
CA TYR A 234 12.72 -13.99 1.80
C TYR A 234 12.62 -12.59 1.19
N LEU A 235 11.49 -11.90 1.41
CA LEU A 235 11.37 -10.51 0.96
C LEU A 235 12.44 -9.63 1.59
N PHE A 236 12.64 -9.75 2.89
CA PHE A 236 13.65 -9.02 3.64
C PHE A 236 15.05 -9.18 3.06
N ALA A 237 15.47 -10.45 2.89
CA ALA A 237 16.78 -10.77 2.38
C ALA A 237 16.99 -10.11 1.00
N LEU A 238 15.99 -10.17 0.12
CA LEU A 238 16.06 -9.55 -1.20
C LEU A 238 16.12 -8.03 -1.14
N TYR A 239 15.32 -7.40 -0.28
CA TYR A 239 15.28 -5.94 -0.12
C TYR A 239 16.59 -5.38 0.46
N ILE A 240 17.08 -5.94 1.56
CA ILE A 240 18.35 -5.53 2.16
C ILE A 240 19.52 -5.81 1.23
N LEU A 241 19.57 -7.00 0.63
CA LEU A 241 20.67 -7.33 -0.27
C LEU A 241 20.69 -6.37 -1.46
N SER A 242 19.52 -6.02 -2.02
CA SER A 242 19.43 -5.03 -3.08
C SER A 242 19.88 -3.65 -2.63
N ALA A 243 19.38 -3.16 -1.49
CA ALA A 243 19.77 -1.88 -0.93
C ALA A 243 21.28 -1.83 -0.66
N PHE A 244 21.85 -2.92 -0.14
CA PHE A 244 23.29 -3.06 0.09
C PHE A 244 24.08 -2.96 -1.21
N MET A 245 23.64 -3.71 -2.23
CA MET A 245 24.29 -3.67 -3.54
C MET A 245 24.23 -2.27 -4.17
N MET A 246 23.11 -1.55 -4.04
CA MET A 246 22.99 -0.17 -4.52
C MET A 246 24.06 0.76 -3.93
N THR A 247 24.43 0.57 -2.66
CA THR A 247 25.47 1.37 -2.00
C THR A 247 26.86 1.22 -2.62
N PHE A 248 27.13 0.12 -3.35
CA PHE A 248 28.39 -0.10 -4.03
C PHE A 248 28.45 0.47 -5.44
N VAL A 249 27.29 0.64 -6.08
CA VAL A 249 27.24 1.00 -7.50
C VAL A 249 27.00 2.48 -7.72
N SER A 250 26.32 3.16 -6.79
CA SER A 250 26.01 4.59 -6.90
C SER A 250 26.50 5.36 -5.68
N PRO A 251 27.16 6.51 -5.86
CA PRO A 251 27.33 7.46 -4.76
C PRO A 251 26.01 8.15 -4.46
N PHE A 252 25.85 8.67 -3.23
CA PHE A 252 24.63 9.35 -2.81
C PHE A 252 24.50 10.76 -3.38
N ASP A 253 25.60 11.39 -3.79
CA ASP A 253 25.65 12.76 -4.31
C ASP A 253 25.36 12.84 -5.82
N GLU A 254 25.00 11.72 -6.46
CA GLU A 254 24.66 11.71 -7.88
C GLU A 254 23.34 12.47 -8.16
N PRO A 255 23.35 13.54 -8.99
CA PRO A 255 22.16 14.33 -9.28
C PRO A 255 21.04 13.55 -9.99
N GLN A 256 21.39 12.52 -10.77
CA GLN A 256 20.42 11.66 -11.45
C GLN A 256 19.50 10.91 -10.48
N LEU A 257 19.92 10.66 -9.24
CA LEU A 257 19.08 9.96 -8.24
C LEU A 257 17.83 10.77 -7.86
N THR A 258 17.90 12.09 -7.95
CA THR A 258 16.83 13.02 -7.54
C THR A 258 16.27 13.85 -8.70
N ASN A 259 16.54 13.43 -9.94
CA ASN A 259 16.19 14.19 -11.14
C ASN A 259 16.66 15.66 -11.02
N TYR A 260 17.93 15.85 -10.66
CA TYR A 260 18.55 17.17 -10.45
C TYR A 260 17.81 18.02 -9.40
N GLY A 261 17.39 17.39 -8.30
CA GLY A 261 16.70 18.05 -7.19
C GLY A 261 15.19 18.26 -7.38
N THR A 262 14.62 17.85 -8.53
CA THR A 262 13.18 18.04 -8.81
C THR A 262 12.27 16.95 -8.22
N GLY A 263 12.83 15.81 -7.77
CA GLY A 263 12.07 14.78 -7.06
C GLY A 263 12.62 13.36 -7.28
N ALA A 264 11.75 12.40 -7.62
CA ALA A 264 12.17 11.04 -7.94
C ALA A 264 12.94 10.99 -9.27
N GLY A 265 14.13 10.40 -9.26
CA GLY A 265 14.99 10.26 -10.42
C GLY A 265 15.29 8.79 -10.79
N SER A 266 16.52 8.56 -11.24
CA SER A 266 17.00 7.25 -11.68
C SER A 266 17.28 6.30 -10.53
N SER A 267 17.13 5.01 -10.79
CA SER A 267 17.52 3.97 -9.84
C SER A 267 19.05 3.98 -9.60
N PRO A 268 19.53 3.73 -8.38
CA PRO A 268 20.97 3.58 -8.10
C PRO A 268 21.66 2.54 -8.99
N PHE A 269 20.96 1.46 -9.36
CA PHE A 269 21.51 0.47 -10.30
C PHE A 269 21.73 1.08 -11.68
N VAL A 270 20.77 1.84 -12.20
CA VAL A 270 20.87 2.50 -13.50
C VAL A 270 22.03 3.49 -13.50
N VAL A 271 22.08 4.40 -12.50
CA VAL A 271 23.19 5.34 -12.30
C VAL A 271 24.52 4.59 -12.32
N GLY A 272 24.59 3.52 -11.55
CA GLY A 272 25.77 2.71 -11.40
C GLY A 272 26.33 2.15 -12.71
N PHE A 273 25.46 1.67 -13.60
CA PHE A 273 25.83 1.16 -14.92
C PHE A 273 26.15 2.28 -15.92
N VAL A 274 25.49 3.43 -15.83
CA VAL A 274 25.86 4.61 -16.61
C VAL A 274 27.28 5.06 -16.27
N ARG A 275 27.60 5.20 -14.98
CA ARG A 275 28.96 5.53 -14.52
C ARG A 275 29.98 4.44 -14.81
N ALA A 276 29.52 3.21 -15.06
CA ALA A 276 30.36 2.09 -15.45
C ALA A 276 30.68 2.08 -16.96
N GLY A 277 30.04 2.95 -17.75
CA GLY A 277 30.24 3.00 -19.20
C GLY A 277 29.70 1.77 -19.92
N ILE A 278 28.64 1.12 -19.43
CA ILE A 278 27.99 -0.03 -20.10
C ILE A 278 26.59 0.34 -20.60
N PRO A 279 26.46 0.86 -21.85
CA PRO A 279 25.17 1.29 -22.40
C PRO A 279 24.12 0.17 -22.50
N ALA A 280 24.54 -1.05 -22.82
CA ALA A 280 23.63 -2.19 -22.97
C ALA A 280 22.92 -2.53 -21.65
N LEU A 281 23.64 -2.48 -20.52
CA LEU A 281 23.06 -2.73 -19.20
C LEU A 281 22.12 -1.60 -18.77
N ARG A 282 22.43 -0.34 -19.12
CA ARG A 282 21.50 0.78 -18.90
C ARG A 282 20.14 0.49 -19.52
N ILE A 283 20.10 0.19 -20.82
CA ILE A 283 18.85 -0.06 -21.55
C ILE A 283 18.12 -1.27 -20.94
N LEU A 284 18.82 -2.38 -20.73
CA LEU A 284 18.24 -3.61 -20.18
C LEU A 284 17.58 -3.35 -18.82
N VAL A 285 18.28 -2.70 -17.90
CA VAL A 285 17.78 -2.45 -16.54
C VAL A 285 16.59 -1.50 -16.57
N THR A 286 16.64 -0.46 -17.40
CA THR A 286 15.50 0.46 -17.56
C THR A 286 14.28 -0.29 -18.10
N VAL A 287 14.40 -1.21 -19.08
CA VAL A 287 13.29 -2.06 -19.54
C VAL A 287 12.75 -2.95 -18.40
N LEU A 288 13.64 -3.59 -17.64
CA LEU A 288 13.25 -4.50 -16.57
C LEU A 288 12.55 -3.77 -15.42
N ILE A 289 13.00 -2.57 -15.07
CA ILE A 289 12.31 -1.71 -14.09
C ILE A 289 10.92 -1.33 -14.60
N PHE A 290 10.78 -0.94 -15.86
CA PHE A 290 9.49 -0.63 -16.48
C PHE A 290 8.53 -1.83 -16.43
N LEU A 291 8.99 -3.02 -16.83
CA LEU A 291 8.19 -4.25 -16.75
C LEU A 291 7.83 -4.60 -15.31
N SER A 292 8.71 -4.33 -14.35
CA SER A 292 8.45 -4.49 -12.93
C SER A 292 7.33 -3.56 -12.45
N SER A 293 7.31 -2.29 -12.89
CA SER A 293 6.23 -1.33 -12.60
C SER A 293 4.89 -1.80 -13.13
N VAL A 294 4.83 -2.22 -14.41
CA VAL A 294 3.61 -2.74 -15.03
C VAL A 294 3.10 -3.98 -14.28
N ALA A 295 4.02 -4.89 -13.94
CA ALA A 295 3.70 -6.09 -13.18
C ALA A 295 3.12 -5.78 -11.80
N SER A 296 3.72 -4.84 -11.04
CA SER A 296 3.20 -4.41 -9.74
C SER A 296 1.83 -3.74 -9.87
N GLY A 297 1.67 -2.80 -10.80
CA GLY A 297 0.41 -2.10 -11.03
C GLY A 297 -0.75 -3.04 -11.37
N ARG A 298 -0.49 -4.06 -12.19
CA ARG A 298 -1.43 -5.14 -12.49
C ARG A 298 -1.88 -5.88 -11.22
N SER A 299 -0.93 -6.27 -10.37
CA SER A 299 -1.24 -7.00 -9.14
C SER A 299 -1.96 -6.14 -8.10
N PHE A 300 -1.61 -4.86 -7.97
CA PHE A 300 -2.33 -3.92 -7.09
C PHE A 300 -3.77 -3.69 -7.54
N LEU A 301 -4.01 -3.50 -8.85
CA LEU A 301 -5.36 -3.40 -9.38
C LEU A 301 -6.17 -4.68 -9.12
N TYR A 302 -5.52 -5.85 -9.24
CA TYR A 302 -6.16 -7.13 -8.92
C TYR A 302 -6.59 -7.20 -7.46
N ILE A 303 -5.68 -6.95 -6.50
CA ILE A 303 -6.00 -7.02 -5.08
C ILE A 303 -7.04 -5.96 -4.69
N SER A 304 -6.91 -4.73 -5.23
CA SER A 304 -7.87 -3.63 -5.00
C SER A 304 -9.29 -4.02 -5.43
N SER A 305 -9.45 -4.43 -6.69
CA SER A 305 -10.77 -4.76 -7.24
C SER A 305 -11.43 -5.96 -6.54
N ARG A 306 -10.64 -6.96 -6.11
CA ARG A 306 -11.17 -8.10 -5.37
C ARG A 306 -11.52 -7.74 -3.93
N THR A 307 -10.82 -6.78 -3.33
CA THR A 307 -11.20 -6.20 -2.03
C THR A 307 -12.53 -5.44 -2.15
N LEU A 308 -12.73 -4.68 -3.22
CA LEU A 308 -14.00 -3.99 -3.46
C LEU A 308 -15.15 -4.97 -3.71
N TYR A 309 -14.89 -6.03 -4.48
CA TYR A 309 -15.86 -7.10 -4.73
C TYR A 309 -16.29 -7.79 -3.44
N THR A 310 -15.34 -8.15 -2.56
CA THR A 310 -15.66 -8.82 -1.28
C THR A 310 -16.42 -7.89 -0.33
N LEU A 311 -16.12 -6.60 -0.31
CA LEU A 311 -16.92 -5.62 0.43
C LEU A 311 -18.36 -5.55 -0.07
N ALA A 312 -18.57 -5.66 -1.39
CA ALA A 312 -19.91 -5.66 -1.99
C ALA A 312 -20.67 -6.96 -1.67
N GLU A 313 -20.00 -8.11 -1.73
CA GLU A 313 -20.56 -9.41 -1.32
C GLU A 313 -21.02 -9.41 0.14
N SER A 314 -20.24 -8.80 1.03
CA SER A 314 -20.59 -8.67 2.45
C SER A 314 -21.63 -7.57 2.74
N GLY A 315 -22.19 -6.91 1.71
CA GLY A 315 -23.19 -5.84 1.89
C GLY A 315 -22.63 -4.49 2.37
N HIS A 316 -21.30 -4.32 2.38
CA HIS A 316 -20.61 -3.09 2.78
C HIS A 316 -20.29 -2.16 1.59
N ALA A 317 -20.58 -2.58 0.35
CA ALA A 317 -20.50 -1.77 -0.85
C ALA A 317 -21.70 -2.03 -1.78
N PRO A 318 -22.00 -1.15 -2.76
CA PRO A 318 -23.14 -1.32 -3.66
C PRO A 318 -23.15 -2.67 -4.39
N ALA A 319 -24.31 -3.33 -4.42
CA ALA A 319 -24.48 -4.66 -5.03
C ALA A 319 -24.13 -4.73 -6.53
N MET A 320 -24.11 -3.61 -7.24
CA MET A 320 -23.65 -3.57 -8.64
C MET A 320 -22.19 -4.03 -8.80
N LEU A 321 -21.36 -3.87 -7.75
CA LEU A 321 -19.94 -4.23 -7.77
C LEU A 321 -19.70 -5.75 -7.75
N THR A 322 -20.71 -6.56 -7.42
CA THR A 322 -20.63 -8.04 -7.48
C THR A 322 -20.87 -8.59 -8.89
N ARG A 323 -21.15 -7.74 -9.89
CA ARG A 323 -21.38 -8.19 -11.26
C ARG A 323 -20.11 -8.73 -11.89
N CYS A 324 -20.19 -9.99 -12.31
CA CYS A 324 -19.12 -10.70 -13.02
C CYS A 324 -19.44 -10.87 -14.51
N ASN A 325 -18.39 -10.98 -15.33
CA ASN A 325 -18.51 -11.37 -16.74
C ASN A 325 -18.65 -12.90 -16.89
N ARG A 326 -18.76 -13.39 -18.13
CA ARG A 326 -18.85 -14.83 -18.45
C ARG A 326 -17.69 -15.71 -17.93
N TYR A 327 -16.58 -15.10 -17.54
CA TYR A 327 -15.39 -15.77 -17.00
C TYR A 327 -15.26 -15.61 -15.47
N GLN A 328 -16.34 -15.21 -14.79
CA GLN A 328 -16.38 -14.95 -13.35
C GLN A 328 -15.43 -13.81 -12.90
N VAL A 329 -15.12 -12.88 -13.81
CA VAL A 329 -14.26 -11.72 -13.50
C VAL A 329 -15.13 -10.53 -13.09
N PRO A 330 -14.93 -9.90 -11.91
CA PRO A 330 -15.76 -8.81 -11.40
C PRO A 330 -15.46 -7.49 -12.10
N TYR A 331 -15.92 -7.35 -13.34
CA TYR A 331 -15.54 -6.25 -14.24
C TYR A 331 -15.95 -4.87 -13.71
N VAL A 332 -17.09 -4.75 -13.01
CA VAL A 332 -17.51 -3.47 -12.43
C VAL A 332 -16.54 -3.02 -11.35
N ALA A 333 -16.20 -3.90 -10.40
CA ALA A 333 -15.23 -3.59 -9.36
C ALA A 333 -13.83 -3.27 -9.94
N ILE A 334 -13.42 -3.95 -11.00
CA ILE A 334 -12.15 -3.64 -11.68
C ILE A 334 -12.20 -2.26 -12.34
N LEU A 335 -13.25 -1.92 -13.07
CA LEU A 335 -13.40 -0.61 -13.70
C LEU A 335 -13.42 0.50 -12.65
N THR A 336 -14.16 0.32 -11.55
CA THR A 336 -14.21 1.30 -10.44
C THR A 336 -12.84 1.50 -9.80
N SER A 337 -12.07 0.43 -9.53
CA SER A 337 -10.69 0.57 -9.05
C SER A 337 -9.76 1.18 -10.10
N ALA A 338 -9.94 0.86 -11.37
CA ALA A 338 -9.11 1.36 -12.46
C ALA A 338 -9.30 2.86 -12.71
N LEU A 339 -10.43 3.46 -12.33
CA LEU A 339 -10.61 4.92 -12.42
C LEU A 339 -9.52 5.70 -11.66
N PHE A 340 -8.93 5.12 -10.61
CA PHE A 340 -7.81 5.72 -9.91
C PHE A 340 -6.55 5.83 -10.78
N SER A 341 -6.38 5.03 -11.83
CA SER A 341 -5.27 5.18 -12.76
C SER A 341 -5.32 6.52 -13.51
N LEU A 342 -6.49 7.18 -13.57
CA LEU A 342 -6.62 8.50 -14.16
C LEU A 342 -5.81 9.57 -13.41
N PHE A 343 -5.53 9.37 -12.11
CA PHE A 343 -4.62 10.26 -11.37
C PHE A 343 -3.22 10.31 -11.97
N ALA A 344 -2.77 9.28 -12.70
CA ALA A 344 -1.47 9.31 -13.37
C ALA A 344 -1.39 10.44 -14.43
N PHE A 345 -2.52 10.84 -15.05
CA PHE A 345 -2.57 11.95 -16.01
C PHE A 345 -2.29 13.31 -15.37
N LEU A 346 -2.29 13.43 -14.03
CA LEU A 346 -1.79 14.64 -13.36
C LEU A 346 -0.32 14.91 -13.67
N SER A 347 0.44 13.90 -14.13
CA SER A 347 1.80 14.07 -14.69
C SER A 347 1.86 14.94 -15.95
N LEU A 348 0.72 15.33 -16.53
CA LEU A 348 0.66 16.31 -17.62
C LEU A 348 0.65 17.75 -17.12
N ALA A 349 0.12 17.97 -15.91
CA ALA A 349 0.04 19.29 -15.28
C ALA A 349 1.24 19.56 -14.37
N GLU A 350 1.78 18.51 -13.74
CA GLU A 350 2.96 18.56 -12.87
C GLU A 350 3.99 17.52 -13.32
N SER A 351 5.24 17.62 -12.87
CA SER A 351 6.27 16.62 -13.22
C SER A 351 5.93 15.25 -12.63
N SER A 352 6.28 14.16 -13.34
CA SER A 352 6.09 12.80 -12.83
C SER A 352 6.85 12.56 -11.51
N SER A 353 7.99 13.23 -11.32
CA SER A 353 8.74 13.21 -10.06
C SER A 353 7.96 13.82 -8.88
N ALA A 354 7.24 14.91 -9.10
CA ALA A 354 6.41 15.55 -8.07
C ALA A 354 5.16 14.72 -7.75
N LEU A 355 4.49 14.19 -8.77
CA LEU A 355 3.35 13.29 -8.58
C LEU A 355 3.75 12.00 -7.84
N PHE A 356 4.91 11.43 -8.18
CA PHE A 356 5.47 10.25 -7.49
C PHE A 356 5.56 10.48 -5.99
N ASN A 357 6.18 11.61 -5.58
CA ASN A 357 6.33 11.95 -4.16
C ASN A 357 4.96 12.13 -3.48
N SER A 358 4.04 12.85 -4.14
CA SER A 358 2.69 13.09 -3.60
C SER A 358 1.92 11.79 -3.37
N LEU A 359 1.96 10.87 -4.33
CA LEU A 359 1.34 9.55 -4.21
C LEU A 359 2.02 8.72 -3.13
N MET A 360 3.35 8.70 -3.08
CA MET A 360 4.12 7.98 -2.06
C MET A 360 3.73 8.43 -0.64
N TYR A 361 3.64 9.74 -0.38
CA TYR A 361 3.25 10.24 0.95
C TYR A 361 1.81 9.90 1.32
N PHE A 362 0.87 9.99 0.37
CA PHE A 362 -0.51 9.56 0.59
C PHE A 362 -0.59 8.06 0.93
N ILE A 363 0.13 7.24 0.17
CA ILE A 363 0.12 5.78 0.29
C ILE A 363 0.79 5.33 1.60
N THR A 364 1.98 5.85 1.93
CA THR A 364 2.68 5.52 3.19
C THR A 364 1.88 5.95 4.41
N THR A 365 1.18 7.08 4.33
CA THR A 365 0.26 7.53 5.40
C THR A 365 -0.92 6.58 5.55
N SER A 366 -1.56 6.21 4.44
CA SER A 366 -2.68 5.25 4.45
C SER A 366 -2.25 3.86 4.95
N GLY A 367 -1.06 3.40 4.56
CA GLY A 367 -0.43 2.19 5.07
C GLY A 367 -0.18 2.24 6.58
N SER A 368 0.33 3.36 7.09
CA SER A 368 0.55 3.58 8.53
C SER A 368 -0.75 3.49 9.31
N ILE A 369 -1.84 4.09 8.80
CA ILE A 369 -3.18 3.98 9.41
C ILE A 369 -3.66 2.52 9.41
N SER A 370 -3.45 1.78 8.31
CA SER A 370 -3.83 0.37 8.21
C SER A 370 -3.08 -0.51 9.22
N TRP A 371 -1.78 -0.26 9.39
CA TRP A 371 -0.95 -0.94 10.37
C TRP A 371 -1.31 -0.61 11.82
N LEU A 372 -1.67 0.65 12.09
CA LEU A 372 -2.20 1.06 13.39
C LEU A 372 -3.51 0.33 13.71
N CYS A 373 -4.44 0.29 12.76
CA CYS A 373 -5.71 -0.44 12.91
C CYS A 373 -5.47 -1.93 13.14
N SER A 374 -4.55 -2.54 12.38
CA SER A 374 -4.17 -3.94 12.52
C SER A 374 -3.60 -4.26 13.91
N SER A 375 -2.77 -3.35 14.43
CA SER A 375 -2.23 -3.44 15.78
C SER A 375 -3.32 -3.39 16.85
N ILE A 376 -4.28 -2.47 16.72
CA ILE A 376 -5.43 -2.37 17.64
C ILE A 376 -6.28 -3.64 17.60
N ILE A 377 -6.56 -4.16 16.40
CA ILE A 377 -7.34 -5.39 16.20
C ILE A 377 -6.63 -6.58 16.85
N TYR A 378 -5.30 -6.68 16.71
CA TYR A 378 -4.52 -7.73 17.35
C TYR A 378 -4.59 -7.68 18.89
N LEU A 379 -4.49 -6.50 19.50
CA LEU A 379 -4.62 -6.37 20.95
C LEU A 379 -6.01 -6.79 21.43
N ARG A 380 -7.06 -6.44 20.69
CA ARG A 380 -8.44 -6.86 21.00
C ARG A 380 -8.63 -8.36 20.80
N PHE A 381 -8.06 -8.93 19.74
CA PHE A 381 -8.04 -10.37 19.51
C PHE A 381 -7.42 -11.09 20.71
N ARG A 382 -6.23 -10.69 21.15
CA ARG A 382 -5.57 -11.29 22.30
C ARG A 382 -6.44 -11.28 23.55
N ARG A 383 -7.03 -10.13 23.86
CA ARG A 383 -7.90 -9.96 25.02
C ARG A 383 -9.13 -10.87 24.94
N LYS A 384 -9.84 -10.90 23.80
CA LYS A 384 -11.01 -11.77 23.64
C LYS A 384 -10.66 -13.26 23.73
N THR A 385 -9.56 -13.70 23.10
CA THR A 385 -9.16 -15.11 23.16
C THR A 385 -8.80 -15.56 24.58
N GLU A 386 -8.23 -14.66 25.37
CA GLU A 386 -7.87 -14.92 26.76
C GLU A 386 -9.10 -14.97 27.67
N GLU A 387 -10.03 -14.02 27.50
CA GLU A 387 -11.33 -14.01 28.19
C GLU A 387 -12.17 -15.27 27.88
N GLN A 388 -12.04 -15.83 26.67
CA GLN A 388 -12.73 -17.05 26.24
C GLN A 388 -12.01 -18.35 26.63
N GLY A 389 -10.84 -18.27 27.26
CA GLY A 389 -10.05 -19.44 27.65
C GLY A 389 -9.43 -20.22 26.48
N PHE A 390 -9.33 -19.62 25.29
CA PHE A 390 -8.74 -20.27 24.13
C PHE A 390 -7.20 -20.32 24.22
N ILE A 391 -6.65 -21.52 24.08
CA ILE A 391 -5.20 -21.70 23.95
C ILE A 391 -4.79 -21.33 22.52
N ARG A 392 -4.05 -20.23 22.39
CA ARG A 392 -3.45 -19.80 21.12
C ARG A 392 -2.27 -20.71 20.79
N VAL A 393 -2.45 -21.68 19.88
CA VAL A 393 -1.43 -22.68 19.51
C VAL A 393 -0.29 -22.04 18.69
N HIS A 394 -0.63 -21.16 17.75
CA HIS A 394 0.33 -20.51 16.87
C HIS A 394 0.65 -19.11 17.39
N GLN A 395 1.79 -18.97 18.07
CA GLN A 395 2.23 -17.69 18.66
C GLN A 395 3.64 -17.29 18.21
N SER A 396 3.91 -16.00 18.28
CA SER A 396 5.21 -15.39 18.05
C SER A 396 5.83 -14.93 19.35
N ARG A 397 7.10 -15.28 19.54
CA ARG A 397 7.90 -14.87 20.70
C ARG A 397 8.04 -13.34 20.82
N ILE A 398 7.87 -12.63 19.70
CA ILE A 398 7.96 -11.17 19.64
C ILE A 398 6.68 -10.51 20.16
N GLN A 399 5.54 -11.21 20.16
CA GLN A 399 4.28 -10.62 20.58
C GLN A 399 4.06 -10.74 22.09
N PRO A 400 3.53 -9.69 22.77
CA PRO A 400 2.88 -8.51 22.21
C PRO A 400 3.82 -7.31 21.99
N TYR A 401 5.08 -7.38 22.42
CA TYR A 401 6.02 -6.26 22.37
C TYR A 401 6.21 -5.70 20.95
N GLY A 402 6.23 -6.57 19.94
CA GLY A 402 6.29 -6.16 18.53
C GLY A 402 5.13 -5.29 18.10
N VAL A 403 3.92 -5.52 18.60
CA VAL A 403 2.75 -4.69 18.27
C VAL A 403 2.81 -3.32 18.94
N TYR A 404 3.36 -3.21 20.15
CA TYR A 404 3.58 -1.89 20.76
C TYR A 404 4.63 -1.07 19.98
N ALA A 405 5.72 -1.71 19.54
CA ALA A 405 6.69 -1.08 18.63
C ALA A 405 6.03 -0.69 17.29
N GLY A 406 5.15 -1.55 16.76
CA GLY A 406 4.33 -1.27 15.58
C GLY A 406 3.45 -0.04 15.75
N ILE A 407 2.73 0.07 16.87
CA ILE A 407 1.89 1.24 17.19
C ILE A 407 2.73 2.51 17.20
N LEU A 408 3.86 2.50 17.93
CA LEU A 408 4.75 3.66 18.01
C LEU A 408 5.27 4.07 16.62
N GLY A 409 5.74 3.10 15.81
CA GLY A 409 6.20 3.39 14.46
C GLY A 409 5.09 3.96 13.57
N CYS A 410 3.89 3.37 13.61
CA CYS A 410 2.77 3.77 12.78
C CYS A 410 2.17 5.13 13.16
N THR A 411 2.29 5.56 14.42
CA THR A 411 1.88 6.92 14.83
C THR A 411 2.93 7.96 14.50
N LEU A 412 4.22 7.65 14.67
CA LEU A 412 5.31 8.58 14.39
C LEU A 412 5.52 8.82 12.89
N LEU A 413 5.28 7.80 12.03
CA LEU A 413 5.52 7.88 10.59
C LEU A 413 4.71 8.99 9.88
N PRO A 414 3.37 9.09 10.02
CA PRO A 414 2.61 10.20 9.45
C PRO A 414 3.01 11.58 9.99
N ILE A 415 3.37 11.65 11.28
CA ILE A 415 3.83 12.91 11.90
C ILE A 415 5.15 13.34 11.28
N ALA A 416 6.10 12.42 11.16
CA ALA A 416 7.39 12.68 10.52
C ALA A 416 7.22 13.07 9.04
N ASN A 417 6.34 12.40 8.29
CA ASN A 417 6.00 12.78 6.90
C ASN A 417 5.43 14.20 6.83
N ALA A 418 4.50 14.55 7.71
CA ALA A 418 3.90 15.89 7.73
C ALA A 418 4.93 16.98 8.08
N LEU A 419 5.79 16.72 9.07
CA LEU A 419 6.85 17.64 9.47
C LEU A 419 7.85 17.85 8.35
N VAL A 420 8.39 16.78 7.77
CA VAL A 420 9.33 16.85 6.66
C VAL A 420 8.76 17.61 5.47
N LEU A 421 7.51 17.34 5.08
CA LEU A 421 6.87 18.03 3.96
C LEU A 421 6.64 19.52 4.23
N ALA A 422 6.41 19.90 5.49
CA ALA A 422 6.22 21.29 5.86
C ALA A 422 7.50 22.12 5.70
N PHE A 423 8.67 21.47 5.71
CA PHE A 423 9.96 22.07 5.43
C PHE A 423 10.28 21.99 3.92
N PRO A 424 10.58 23.10 3.23
CA PRO A 424 10.96 23.05 1.82
C PRO A 424 12.26 22.22 1.64
N PRO A 425 12.43 21.47 0.54
CA PRO A 425 13.72 20.84 0.24
C PRO A 425 14.79 21.94 0.08
N PRO A 426 16.02 21.71 0.55
CA PRO A 426 17.09 22.70 0.43
C PRO A 426 17.41 22.94 -1.06
N SER A 427 17.60 24.20 -1.44
CA SER A 427 18.17 24.55 -2.74
C SER A 427 19.64 24.16 -2.78
N SER A 428 20.11 23.62 -3.91
CA SER A 428 21.46 23.07 -4.09
C SER A 428 22.63 24.03 -3.82
N GLU A 429 22.38 25.34 -3.70
CA GLU A 429 23.44 26.35 -3.51
C GLU A 429 23.54 26.93 -2.10
N GLU A 430 22.56 26.74 -1.23
CA GLU A 430 22.64 27.19 0.16
C GLU A 430 21.91 26.20 1.07
N LEU A 431 22.61 25.68 2.10
CA LEU A 431 21.98 25.13 3.29
C LEU A 431 21.82 26.28 4.30
N PRO A 432 20.78 27.14 4.23
CA PRO A 432 20.52 28.04 5.34
C PRO A 432 19.72 27.29 6.40
N VAL A 433 19.99 27.63 7.65
CA VAL A 433 19.18 27.27 8.81
C VAL A 433 17.71 27.59 8.49
N GLN A 434 16.87 26.56 8.34
CA GLN A 434 15.45 26.76 8.07
C GLN A 434 14.78 27.33 9.32
N SER A 435 14.51 28.63 9.29
CA SER A 435 13.69 29.32 10.28
C SER A 435 12.26 28.75 10.26
N TRP A 436 11.66 28.57 11.44
CA TRP A 436 10.24 28.17 11.62
C TRP A 436 9.23 29.04 10.84
N SER A 437 9.66 30.22 10.37
CA SER A 437 8.87 31.12 9.52
C SER A 437 8.61 30.62 8.09
N GLN A 438 9.33 29.60 7.60
CA GLN A 438 9.20 29.09 6.22
C GLN A 438 8.30 27.85 6.08
N LEU A 439 7.54 27.47 7.11
CA LEU A 439 6.65 26.31 7.09
C LEU A 439 5.59 26.42 6.00
N ARG A 440 5.65 25.54 4.99
CA ARG A 440 4.64 25.44 3.93
C ARG A 440 3.75 24.24 4.18
N MET A 441 2.77 24.40 5.07
CA MET A 441 1.77 23.37 5.40
C MET A 441 1.01 22.85 4.17
N ARG A 442 0.93 23.65 3.09
CA ARG A 442 0.36 23.26 1.80
C ARG A 442 1.05 22.03 1.18
N ASN A 443 2.33 21.81 1.45
CA ASN A 443 3.07 20.68 0.88
C ASN A 443 2.68 19.34 1.53
N ALA A 444 2.09 19.36 2.73
CA ALA A 444 1.62 18.18 3.45
C ALA A 444 0.18 17.75 3.08
N ILE A 445 -0.42 18.35 2.05
CA ILE A 445 -1.77 18.00 1.56
C ILE A 445 -1.94 16.48 1.34
N PRO A 446 -1.01 15.75 0.70
CA PRO A 446 -1.19 14.31 0.50
C PRO A 446 -1.33 13.51 1.80
N VAL A 447 -0.62 13.92 2.86
CA VAL A 447 -0.70 13.29 4.20
C VAL A 447 -2.06 13.59 4.84
N TYR A 448 -2.49 14.86 4.80
CA TYR A 448 -3.80 15.25 5.34
C TYR A 448 -4.94 14.55 4.61
N LEU A 449 -4.87 14.42 3.29
CA LEU A 449 -5.86 13.69 2.50
C LEU A 449 -5.96 12.22 2.94
N GLY A 450 -4.83 11.55 3.19
CA GLY A 450 -4.85 10.16 3.68
C GLY A 450 -5.56 10.01 5.02
N ILE A 451 -5.25 10.88 5.99
CA ILE A 451 -5.87 10.89 7.33
C ILE A 451 -7.36 11.24 7.25
N LEU A 452 -7.71 12.31 6.54
CA LEU A 452 -9.09 12.79 6.41
C LEU A 452 -9.97 11.79 5.65
N SER A 453 -9.42 11.10 4.65
CA SER A 453 -10.15 10.04 3.93
C SER A 453 -10.57 8.92 4.88
N PHE A 454 -9.67 8.47 5.75
CA PHE A 454 -10.02 7.45 6.74
C PHE A 454 -11.03 7.96 7.78
N LEU A 455 -10.80 9.14 8.37
CA LEU A 455 -11.68 9.71 9.40
C LEU A 455 -13.08 9.99 8.84
N SER A 456 -13.18 10.51 7.61
CA SER A 456 -14.48 10.76 6.97
C SER A 456 -15.26 9.48 6.72
N LEU A 457 -14.61 8.39 6.31
CA LEU A 457 -15.26 7.08 6.19
C LEU A 457 -15.72 6.54 7.54
N TYR A 458 -14.90 6.69 8.59
CA TYR A 458 -15.22 6.22 9.93
C TYR A 458 -16.41 6.96 10.53
N PHE A 459 -16.31 8.29 10.64
CA PHE A 459 -17.36 9.11 11.23
C PHE A 459 -18.59 9.16 10.31
N GLY A 460 -18.41 9.16 8.99
CA GLY A 460 -19.51 9.09 8.03
C GLY A 460 -20.33 7.81 8.18
N HIS A 461 -19.67 6.65 8.31
CA HIS A 461 -20.35 5.38 8.56
C HIS A 461 -21.06 5.37 9.93
N GLN A 462 -20.44 5.97 10.96
CA GLN A 462 -21.03 6.10 12.28
C GLN A 462 -22.31 6.95 12.26
N VAL A 463 -22.27 8.12 11.63
CA VAL A 463 -23.44 9.01 11.48
C VAL A 463 -24.55 8.33 10.69
N ARG A 464 -24.23 7.69 9.55
CA ARG A 464 -25.21 6.96 8.73
C ARG A 464 -25.91 5.87 9.55
N THR A 465 -25.15 5.09 10.31
CA THR A 465 -25.70 4.01 11.14
C THR A 465 -26.59 4.56 12.25
N ALA A 466 -26.18 5.65 12.90
CA ALA A 466 -26.98 6.31 13.93
C ALA A 466 -28.31 6.85 13.38
N ILE A 467 -28.31 7.43 12.18
CA ILE A 467 -29.52 7.90 11.49
C ILE A 467 -30.45 6.73 11.16
N LEU A 468 -29.92 5.63 10.62
CA LEU A 468 -30.71 4.44 10.29
C LEU A 468 -31.33 3.81 11.54
N GLN A 469 -30.56 3.69 12.64
CA GLN A 469 -31.08 3.20 13.91
C GLN A 469 -32.19 4.10 14.48
N ARG A 470 -32.07 5.43 14.32
CA ARG A 470 -33.14 6.36 14.71
C ARG A 470 -34.39 6.19 13.85
N LYS A 471 -34.25 6.01 12.53
CA LYS A 471 -35.38 5.75 11.62
C LYS A 471 -36.09 4.44 11.96
N LEU A 472 -35.35 3.36 12.17
CA LEU A 472 -35.91 2.06 12.56
C LEU A 472 -36.64 2.15 13.91
N LYS A 473 -36.08 2.85 14.91
CA LYS A 473 -36.77 3.08 16.18
C LYS A 473 -38.05 3.91 16.04
N LEU A 474 -38.07 4.89 15.13
CA LEU A 474 -39.28 5.66 14.84
C LEU A 474 -40.33 4.79 14.14
N GLU A 475 -39.93 3.95 13.19
CA GLU A 475 -40.82 3.01 12.51
C GLU A 475 -41.37 1.95 13.48
N ASP A 476 -40.54 1.33 14.31
CA ASP A 476 -40.98 0.41 15.38
C ASP A 476 -41.88 1.12 16.40
N GLY A 477 -41.54 2.35 16.78
CA GLY A 477 -42.36 3.18 17.66
C GLY A 477 -43.72 3.53 17.06
N THR A 478 -43.79 3.80 15.75
CA THR A 478 -45.07 4.03 15.04
C THR A 478 -45.86 2.75 14.81
N THR A 479 -45.20 1.60 14.65
CA THR A 479 -45.84 0.29 14.50
C THR A 479 -46.42 -0.19 15.83
N SER A 480 -45.69 0.03 16.93
CA SER A 480 -46.17 -0.12 18.31
C SER A 480 -47.31 0.85 18.62
N ARG A 481 -47.23 2.13 18.21
CA ARG A 481 -48.34 3.09 18.33
C ARG A 481 -49.56 2.64 17.52
N ARG A 482 -49.39 2.15 16.29
CA ARG A 482 -50.48 1.62 15.44
C ARG A 482 -51.11 0.38 16.04
N SER A 483 -50.35 -0.50 16.71
CA SER A 483 -50.93 -1.63 17.46
C SER A 483 -51.64 -1.14 18.74
N TRP A 484 -51.13 -0.10 19.39
CA TRP A 484 -51.76 0.58 20.53
C TRP A 484 -53.11 1.20 20.14
N TRP A 485 -53.19 1.92 19.02
CA TRP A 485 -54.44 2.49 18.50
C TRP A 485 -55.45 1.42 18.07
N ARG A 486 -54.99 0.25 17.58
CA ARG A 486 -55.85 -0.92 17.32
C ARG A 486 -56.34 -1.59 18.59
N MET A 487 -55.58 -1.53 19.69
CA MET A 487 -55.98 -2.05 21.00
C MET A 487 -57.02 -1.14 21.69
N PHE A 488 -57.10 0.14 21.32
CA PHE A 488 -58.02 1.13 21.90
C PHE A 488 -59.21 1.50 21.01
N GLY A 489 -59.44 0.82 19.89
CA GLY A 489 -60.74 0.83 19.19
C GLY A 489 -61.32 2.21 18.88
N LEU A 490 -60.52 3.12 18.32
CA LEU A 490 -61.01 4.43 17.85
C LEU A 490 -60.80 4.59 16.34
N GLU A 491 -61.52 3.78 15.56
CA GLU A 491 -61.93 4.16 14.21
C GLU A 491 -63.34 4.74 14.32
N ARG A 492 -63.48 6.04 13.99
CA ARG A 492 -64.77 6.74 13.94
C ARG A 492 -65.46 6.32 12.64
N ASP A 493 -66.51 5.51 12.77
CA ASP A 493 -67.42 5.20 11.67
C ASP A 493 -68.13 6.48 11.18
N GLY A 494 -68.10 6.69 9.86
CA GLY A 494 -68.96 7.61 9.13
C GLY A 494 -69.99 6.81 8.29
N PRO A 495 -71.17 7.38 7.97
CA PRO A 495 -72.41 6.61 8.00
C PRO A 495 -72.82 5.94 6.67
N SER A 496 -73.43 4.76 6.84
CA SER A 496 -74.61 4.21 6.15
C SER A 496 -74.71 4.27 4.62
N THR A 497 -74.73 3.09 4.01
CA THR A 497 -75.68 2.78 2.92
C THR A 497 -76.40 1.47 3.22
N SER A 498 -77.71 1.58 3.42
CA SER A 498 -78.68 0.51 3.64
C SER A 498 -79.17 -0.06 2.30
N ALA A 499 -79.06 -1.39 2.14
CA ALA A 499 -80.16 -2.37 2.01
C ALA A 499 -80.75 -2.58 0.59
N PRO A 500 -81.54 -3.64 0.30
CA PRO A 500 -81.92 -4.79 1.14
C PRO A 500 -81.80 -6.19 0.48
N VAL A 501 -81.94 -7.18 1.35
CA VAL A 501 -82.11 -8.62 1.14
C VAL A 501 -83.51 -8.94 0.62
N SER A 502 -83.63 -9.86 -0.34
CA SER A 502 -84.89 -10.54 -0.71
C SER A 502 -84.95 -11.94 -0.08
N SER A 503 -86.02 -12.17 0.68
CA SER A 503 -86.38 -13.41 1.40
C SER A 503 -86.85 -14.56 0.50
N PRO A 504 -86.81 -15.83 0.99
CA PRO A 504 -87.33 -17.01 0.29
C PRO A 504 -88.83 -17.23 0.59
N PRO A 505 -89.50 -18.16 -0.12
CA PRO A 505 -89.73 -19.49 0.47
C PRO A 505 -89.64 -20.64 -0.56
N GLY A 506 -89.38 -21.86 -0.10
CA GLY A 506 -89.65 -23.08 -0.90
C GLY A 506 -90.92 -23.78 -0.42
N PRO A 507 -91.16 -25.03 -0.83
CA PRO A 507 -91.10 -25.55 -2.20
C PRO A 507 -92.25 -25.05 -3.09
#